data_AF-A0A4W5L1X3-F1
#
_entry.id   AF-A0A4W5L1X3-F1
#
_cell.length_a   1.000
_cell.length_b   1.000
_cell.length_c   1.000
_cell.angle_alpha   90.00
_cell.angle_beta   90.00
_cell.angle_gamma   90.00
#
_symmetry.space_group_name_H-M   'P 1'
#
loop_
_entity.id
_entity.type
_entity.pdbx_description
1 polymer ?
#
loop_
_entity_poly.entity_id
_entity_poly.type
_entity_poly.pdbx_seq_one_letter_code
_entity_poly.pdbx_strand_id
1 'polypeptide(L)'
;MLLDAVYLQAGARVQCSARAVSTAGRGGLGLTSPLVEVSKEEGLCPPHTPGAIGAEPFSAKIRYTGPDDPQHPNLIRLTITMPHVDGT
;
A
#
# COMPACT_ATOMS: atom_id res chain seq x y z
N MET A 1 3.87 -16.65 -4.11
CA MET A 1 2.89 -16.16 -5.10
C MET A 1 2.72 -14.68 -4.83
N LEU A 2 3.33 -13.82 -5.66
CA LEU A 2 3.14 -12.37 -5.58
C LEU A 2 1.80 -12.04 -6.24
N LEU A 3 0.98 -11.20 -5.61
CA LEU A 3 -0.16 -10.60 -6.28
C LEU A 3 0.39 -9.40 -7.07
N ASP A 4 0.31 -9.44 -8.39
CA ASP A 4 1.07 -8.49 -9.23
C ASP A 4 0.44 -7.08 -9.27
N ALA A 5 -0.88 -6.96 -9.14
CA ALA A 5 -1.59 -5.71 -8.87
C ALA A 5 -3.07 -5.98 -8.57
N VAL A 6 -3.74 -5.00 -7.96
CA VAL A 6 -5.21 -4.91 -7.92
C VAL A 6 -5.61 -3.56 -8.50
N TYR A 7 -6.37 -3.57 -9.59
CA TYR A 7 -6.89 -2.35 -10.22
C TYR A 7 -8.24 -2.00 -9.61
N LEU A 8 -8.40 -0.73 -9.24
CA LEU A 8 -9.63 -0.21 -8.65
C LEU A 8 -10.18 0.91 -9.54
N GLN A 9 -11.50 0.92 -9.72
CA GLN A 9 -12.16 1.98 -10.48
C GLN A 9 -12.46 3.18 -9.58
N ALA A 10 -12.62 4.35 -10.20
CA ALA A 10 -13.16 5.54 -9.53
C ALA A 10 -14.51 5.22 -8.84
N GLY A 11 -14.68 5.65 -7.60
CA GLY A 11 -15.83 5.33 -6.77
C GLY A 11 -15.80 3.95 -6.09
N ALA A 12 -14.77 3.12 -6.34
CA ALA A 12 -14.60 1.88 -5.60
C ALA A 12 -14.35 2.18 -4.11
N ARG A 13 -14.88 1.35 -3.21
CA ARG A 13 -14.68 1.51 -1.76
C ARG A 13 -13.70 0.46 -1.26
N VAL A 14 -12.65 0.90 -0.58
CA VAL A 14 -11.50 0.08 -0.17
C VAL A 14 -11.36 0.09 1.34
N GLN A 15 -11.16 -1.09 1.92
CA GLN A 15 -10.88 -1.27 3.33
C GLN A 15 -9.78 -2.30 3.50
N CYS A 16 -8.80 -1.98 4.34
CA CYS A 16 -7.71 -2.90 4.66
C CYS A 16 -8.04 -3.65 5.95
N SER A 17 -7.88 -4.98 5.92
CA SER A 17 -7.94 -5.83 7.11
C SER A 17 -6.63 -6.58 7.28
N ALA A 18 -6.05 -6.52 8.47
CA ALA A 18 -4.81 -7.21 8.80
C ALA A 18 -5.00 -8.06 10.06
N ARG A 19 -4.35 -9.23 10.09
CA ARG A 19 -4.34 -10.11 11.26
C ARG A 19 -2.98 -10.76 11.39
N ALA A 20 -2.39 -10.68 12.58
CA ALA A 20 -1.16 -11.40 12.87
C ALA A 20 -1.43 -12.92 12.89
N VAL A 21 -0.50 -13.72 12.40
CA VAL A 21 -0.55 -15.19 12.47
C VAL A 21 0.76 -15.67 13.06
N SER A 22 0.69 -16.47 14.12
CA SER A 22 1.89 -17.03 14.76
C SER A 22 2.49 -18.17 13.93
N THR A 23 3.72 -18.56 14.26
CA THR A 23 4.41 -19.71 13.64
C THR A 23 3.68 -21.04 13.86
N ALA A 24 2.83 -21.12 14.88
CA ALA A 24 1.94 -22.25 15.12
C ALA A 24 0.60 -22.16 14.33
N GLY A 25 0.47 -21.20 13.42
CA GLY A 25 -0.72 -20.97 12.60
C GLY A 25 -1.90 -20.33 13.33
N ARG A 26 -1.70 -19.85 14.58
CA ARG A 26 -2.78 -19.23 15.36
C ARG A 26 -2.91 -17.76 15.01
N GLY A 27 -4.11 -17.34 14.62
CA GLY A 27 -4.36 -15.93 14.31
C GLY A 27 -4.62 -15.08 15.55
N GLY A 28 -4.03 -13.89 15.61
CA GLY A 28 -4.25 -12.87 16.63
C GLY A 28 -5.54 -12.07 16.44
N LEU A 29 -5.63 -10.89 17.04
CA LEU A 29 -6.75 -9.98 16.81
C LEU A 29 -6.66 -9.37 15.40
N GLY A 30 -7.79 -9.36 14.67
CA GLY A 30 -7.89 -8.67 13.39
C GLY A 30 -8.08 -7.17 13.59
N LEU A 31 -7.39 -6.36 12.80
CA LEU A 31 -7.55 -4.92 12.75
C LEU A 31 -8.06 -4.52 11.37
N THR A 32 -8.98 -3.58 11.35
CA THR A 32 -9.59 -3.09 10.12
C THR A 32 -9.41 -1.58 10.05
N SER A 33 -9.00 -1.07 8.90
CA SER A 33 -8.96 0.36 8.65
C SER A 33 -10.37 0.93 8.49
N PRO A 34 -10.54 2.26 8.58
CA PRO A 34 -11.70 2.92 8.00
C PRO A 34 -11.84 2.60 6.50
N LEU A 35 -13.07 2.66 6.01
CA LEU A 35 -13.39 2.48 4.60
C LEU A 35 -13.16 3.80 3.85
N VAL A 36 -12.44 3.76 2.73
CA VAL A 36 -12.13 4.93 1.90
C VAL A 36 -12.67 4.74 0.50
N GLU A 37 -13.23 5.77 -0.12
CA GLU A 37 -13.67 5.76 -1.52
C GLU A 37 -12.55 6.27 -2.43
N VAL A 38 -12.28 5.55 -3.52
CA VAL A 38 -11.37 6.00 -4.58
C VAL A 38 -12.00 7.22 -5.24
N SER A 39 -11.30 8.36 -5.17
CA SER A 39 -11.81 9.62 -5.69
C SER A 39 -12.20 9.51 -7.17
N LYS A 40 -13.29 10.19 -7.54
CA LYS A 40 -13.79 10.24 -8.93
C LYS A 40 -13.18 11.40 -9.69
N GLU A 41 -12.71 12.40 -8.96
CA GLU A 41 -12.19 13.66 -9.48
C GLU A 41 -10.66 13.72 -9.40
N GLU A 42 -10.07 13.12 -8.35
CA GLU A 42 -8.63 13.11 -8.09
C GLU A 42 -8.04 11.72 -8.32
N GLY A 43 -7.25 11.56 -9.38
CA GLY A 43 -6.54 10.31 -9.69
C GLY A 43 -5.15 10.28 -9.06
N LEU A 44 -4.72 9.10 -8.57
CA LEU A 44 -3.38 8.90 -7.98
C LEU A 44 -2.27 8.65 -9.02
N CYS A 45 -2.57 8.55 -10.32
CA CYS A 45 -1.56 8.25 -11.34
C CYS A 45 -1.78 9.04 -12.63
N PRO A 46 -0.72 9.57 -13.28
CA PRO A 46 -0.78 9.92 -14.69
C PRO A 46 -1.18 8.69 -15.52
N PRO A 47 -1.84 8.86 -16.68
CA PRO A 47 -2.30 7.75 -17.50
C PRO A 47 -1.14 6.79 -17.80
N HIS A 48 -1.31 5.53 -17.39
CA HIS A 48 -0.37 4.46 -17.72
C HIS A 48 -0.26 4.36 -19.24
N THR A 49 0.88 4.80 -19.79
CA THR A 49 1.18 4.69 -21.21
C THR A 49 1.95 3.39 -21.40
N PRO A 50 1.34 2.35 -22.00
CA PRO A 50 2.01 1.06 -22.16
C PRO A 50 3.32 1.23 -22.96
N GLY A 51 4.44 0.78 -22.39
CA GLY A 51 5.76 0.85 -23.04
C GLY A 51 6.61 2.08 -22.74
N ALA A 52 6.14 3.02 -21.90
CA ALA A 52 6.97 4.12 -21.42
C ALA A 52 7.95 3.64 -20.33
N ILE A 53 9.22 4.06 -20.41
CA ILE A 53 10.23 3.82 -19.37
C ILE A 53 9.81 4.61 -18.12
N GLY A 54 9.67 3.93 -16.97
CA GLY A 54 9.18 4.55 -15.72
C GLY A 54 7.67 4.41 -15.47
N ALA A 55 6.96 3.53 -16.19
CA ALA A 55 5.53 3.28 -16.03
C ALA A 55 5.10 2.61 -14.70
N GLU A 56 6.02 2.42 -13.75
CA GLU A 56 5.67 1.99 -12.38
C GLU A 56 5.14 3.21 -11.60
N PRO A 57 3.84 3.26 -11.27
CA PRO A 57 3.21 4.46 -10.69
C PRO A 57 3.72 4.79 -9.28
N PHE A 58 4.22 3.78 -8.56
CA PHE A 58 4.90 3.88 -7.27
C PHE A 58 5.52 2.52 -6.93
N SER A 59 6.47 2.51 -5.99
CA SER A 59 6.95 1.28 -5.35
C SER A 59 6.54 1.27 -3.87
N ALA A 60 6.09 0.11 -3.39
CA ALA A 60 5.69 -0.08 -1.99
C ALA A 60 6.60 -1.10 -1.30
N LYS A 61 7.03 -0.81 -0.07
CA LYS A 61 7.82 -1.72 0.77
C LYS A 61 7.15 -1.88 2.14
N ILE A 62 7.02 -3.12 2.59
CA ILE A 62 6.50 -3.46 3.92
C ILE A 62 7.63 -4.04 4.77
N ARG A 63 7.84 -3.52 5.99
CA ARG A 63 8.77 -4.09 6.97
C ARG A 63 8.20 -4.05 8.38
N TYR A 64 8.59 -5.01 9.21
CA TYR A 64 8.36 -4.94 10.65
C TYR A 64 9.45 -4.08 11.30
N THR A 65 9.07 -3.08 12.07
CA THR A 65 9.99 -2.29 12.89
C THR A 65 10.22 -3.06 14.18
N GLY A 66 11.45 -3.52 14.41
CA GLY A 66 11.81 -4.32 15.59
C GLY A 66 11.67 -3.52 16.90
N PRO A 67 11.95 -4.16 18.05
CA PRO A 67 11.89 -3.50 19.35
C PRO A 67 12.92 -2.36 19.49
N ASP A 68 13.99 -2.40 18.71
CA ASP A 68 15.07 -1.41 18.72
C ASP A 68 14.81 -0.20 17.81
N ASP A 69 13.66 -0.14 17.12
CA ASP A 69 13.32 1.02 16.29
C ASP A 69 13.03 2.23 17.21
N PRO A 70 13.79 3.32 17.10
CA PRO A 70 13.78 4.39 18.10
C PRO A 70 12.51 5.25 18.09
N GLN A 71 11.70 5.15 17.02
CA GLN A 71 10.52 5.99 16.83
C GLN A 71 9.23 5.18 16.77
N HIS A 72 9.28 3.98 16.19
CA HIS A 72 8.10 3.16 15.96
C HIS A 72 8.38 1.68 16.29
N PRO A 73 8.67 1.30 17.54
CA PRO A 73 8.99 -0.08 17.88
C PRO A 73 7.78 -1.02 17.73
N ASN A 74 8.02 -2.22 17.23
CA ASN A 74 7.05 -3.32 17.09
C ASN A 74 5.82 -3.03 16.21
N LEU A 75 5.99 -2.30 15.11
CA LEU A 75 4.91 -1.97 14.17
C LEU A 75 5.19 -2.51 12.76
N ILE A 76 4.16 -2.53 11.91
CA ILE A 76 4.33 -2.74 10.47
C ILE A 76 4.50 -1.37 9.83
N ARG A 77 5.66 -1.10 9.24
CA ARG A 77 5.94 0.10 8.45
C ARG A 77 5.66 -0.19 6.98
N LEU A 78 4.78 0.62 6.39
CA LEU A 78 4.52 0.69 4.97
C LEU A 78 5.20 1.94 4.40
N THR A 79 6.09 1.77 3.42
CA THR A 79 6.73 2.88 2.69
C THR A 79 6.22 2.87 1.26
N ILE A 80 5.69 4.02 0.81
CA ILE A 80 5.27 4.24 -0.57
C ILE A 80 6.22 5.27 -1.20
N THR A 81 6.87 4.91 -2.29
CA THR A 81 7.74 5.80 -3.07
C THR A 81 7.09 6.08 -4.41
N MET A 82 6.68 7.32 -4.62
CA MET A 82 6.10 7.76 -5.90
C MET A 82 7.18 8.51 -6.69
N PRO A 83 7.53 8.08 -7.91
CA PRO A 83 8.32 8.91 -8.81
C PRO A 83 7.48 10.13 -9.23
N HIS A 84 7.98 11.34 -8.97
CA HIS A 84 7.37 12.59 -9.40
C HIS A 84 8.33 13.34 -10.33
N VAL A 85 7.78 13.97 -11.37
CA VAL A 85 8.51 14.92 -12.22
C VAL A 85 7.95 16.29 -11.89
N ASP A 86 8.73 17.10 -11.17
CA ASP A 86 8.39 18.51 -10.99
C ASP A 86 8.47 19.17 -12.38
N GLY A 87 7.32 19.58 -12.93
CA GLY A 87 7.26 20.23 -14.24
C GLY A 87 8.02 21.55 -14.26
N THR A 88 8.72 21.82 -15.37
CA THR A 88 9.28 23.13 -15.72
C THR A 88 8.24 24.05 -16.33
#